data_AF-A0A5P2UMG2-F1
#
_entry.id   AF-A0A5P2UMG2-F1
#
_cell.length_a   1.000
_cell.length_b   1.000
_cell.length_c   1.000
_cell.angle_alpha   90.00
_cell.angle_beta   90.00
_cell.angle_gamma   90.00
#
_symmetry.space_group_name_H-M   'P 1'
#
loop_
_entity.id
_entity.type
_entity.pdbx_description
1 polymer ?
#
loop_
_entity_poly.entity_id
_entity_poly.type
_entity_poly.pdbx_seq_one_letter_code
_entity_poly.pdbx_strand_id
1 'polypeptide(L)' 'MTSTTESPRWFTSSYSNNGGACVQVATNLVSARGVVPVRDSKAPEGPVLEFTAGAFAAFVSGVRSDTAV' A
#
# COMPACT_ATOMS: atom_id res chain seq x y z
N MET A 1 23.33 13.90 6.52
CA MET A 1 22.24 12.93 6.29
C MET A 1 20.93 13.70 6.41
N THR A 2 20.36 14.14 5.28
CA THR A 2 19.08 14.87 5.28
C THR A 2 17.95 13.86 5.36
N SER A 3 17.47 13.58 6.57
CA SER A 3 16.24 12.82 6.79
C SER A 3 15.06 13.69 6.38
N THR A 4 14.77 13.76 5.08
CA THR A 4 13.52 14.35 4.62
C THR A 4 12.38 13.50 5.17
N THR A 5 11.54 14.11 6.00
CA THR A 5 10.30 13.54 6.49
C THR A 5 9.30 13.53 5.34
N GLU A 6 9.46 12.56 4.43
CA GLU A 6 8.47 12.30 3.39
C GLU A 6 7.20 11.71 4.04
N SER A 7 6.04 12.27 3.72
CA SER A 7 4.73 11.78 4.14
C SER A 7 4.16 10.80 3.10
N PRO A 8 3.28 9.86 3.51
CA PRO A 8 2.65 8.92 2.59
C PRO A 8 1.78 9.65 1.55
N ARG A 9 2.03 9.40 0.26
CA ARG A 9 1.18 9.87 -0.85
C ARG A 9 0.22 8.74 -1.24
N TRP A 10 -0.99 8.79 -0.70
CA TRP A 10 -2.00 7.74 -0.89
C TRP A 10 -2.52 7.67 -2.31
N PHE A 11 -2.41 6.49 -2.92
CA PHE A 11 -2.96 6.16 -4.23
C PHE A 11 -4.15 5.20 -4.06
N THR A 12 -5.24 5.53 -4.75
CA THR A 12 -6.44 4.67 -4.85
C THR A 12 -6.56 4.17 -6.28
N SER A 13 -6.75 2.86 -6.47
CA SER A 13 -6.92 2.27 -7.80
C SER A 13 -8.18 2.78 -8.51
N SER A 14 -8.11 3.00 -9.83
CA SER A 14 -9.25 3.37 -10.68
C SER A 14 -10.31 2.27 -10.79
N TYR A 15 -9.95 1.02 -10.51
CA TYR A 15 -10.87 -0.12 -10.47
C TYR A 15 -11.78 -0.12 -9.22
N SER A 16 -11.55 0.79 -8.26
CA SER A 16 -12.32 0.90 -7.01
C SER A 16 -13.69 1.62 -7.15
N ASN A 17 -14.09 1.99 -8.37
CA ASN A 17 -15.24 2.88 -8.61
C ASN A 17 -16.62 2.18 -8.60
N ASN A 18 -16.68 0.86 -8.40
CA ASN A 18 -17.90 0.05 -8.62
C ASN A 18 -18.54 -0.52 -7.32
N GLY A 19 -18.35 0.12 -6.16
CA GLY A 19 -18.98 -0.36 -4.91
C GLY A 19 -18.37 0.10 -3.58
N GLY A 20 -17.42 1.04 -3.58
CA GLY A 20 -16.85 1.62 -2.36
C GLY A 20 -15.44 1.08 -2.09
N ALA A 21 -14.45 1.96 -2.22
CA ALA A 21 -13.01 1.69 -2.18
C ALA A 21 -12.58 0.87 -0.94
N CYS A 22 -11.68 -0.09 -1.16
CA CYS A 22 -11.26 -1.03 -0.11
C CYS A 22 -9.80 -0.88 0.34
N VAL A 23 -8.91 -0.25 -0.44
CA VAL A 23 -7.48 -0.14 -0.06
C VAL A 23 -6.83 1.09 -0.71
N GLN A 24 -6.00 1.79 0.06
CA GLN A 24 -5.04 2.80 -0.40
C GLN A 24 -3.60 2.35 -0.12
N VAL A 25 -2.69 2.70 -1.02
CA VAL A 25 -1.25 2.36 -0.90
C VAL A 25 -0.38 3.61 -1.08
N ALA A 26 0.78 3.67 -0.43
CA ALA A 26 1.76 4.74 -0.62
C ALA A 26 3.12 4.17 -1.02
N THR A 27 3.56 4.39 -2.26
CA THR A 27 4.82 3.82 -2.77
C THR A 27 5.98 4.81 -2.73
N ASN A 28 5.73 6.10 -2.49
CA ASN A 28 6.78 7.12 -2.44
C ASN A 28 7.78 6.90 -1.28
N LEU A 29 7.36 6.19 -0.24
CA LEU A 29 8.20 5.90 0.92
C LEU A 29 9.16 4.72 0.70
N VAL A 30 9.02 3.94 -0.38
CA VAL A 30 9.89 2.78 -0.63
C VAL A 30 11.36 3.20 -0.71
N SER A 31 11.69 4.26 -1.44
CA SER A 31 13.07 4.72 -1.61
C SER A 31 13.68 5.29 -0.32
N ALA A 32 12.86 5.91 0.53
CA ALA A 32 13.32 6.64 1.72
C ALA A 32 13.22 5.83 3.02
N ARG A 33 12.37 4.80 3.06
CA ARG A 33 12.03 4.03 4.27
C ARG A 33 11.96 2.51 4.03
N GLY A 34 11.99 2.05 2.78
CA GLY A 34 11.94 0.62 2.46
C GLY A 34 10.56 -0.03 2.66
N VAL A 35 9.51 0.77 2.90
CA VAL A 35 8.17 0.29 3.23
C VAL A 35 7.12 0.77 2.23
N VAL A 36 6.05 -0.02 2.13
CA VAL A 36 4.81 0.26 1.40
C VAL A 36 3.66 0.25 2.41
N PRO A 37 3.23 1.42 2.90
CA PRO A 37 2.05 1.53 3.72
C PRO A 37 0.78 1.23 2.92
N VAL A 38 -0.13 0.51 3.56
CA VAL A 38 -1.42 0.07 3.03
C VAL A 38 -2.49 0.34 4.09
N ARG A 39 -3.61 0.97 3.71
CA ARG A 39 -4.72 1.25 4.63
C ARG A 39 -6.08 1.08 3.98
N ASP A 40 -7.11 0.97 4.80
CA ASP A 40 -8.49 1.05 4.33
C ASP A 40 -8.85 2.51 4.01
N SER A 41 -9.29 2.77 2.78
CA SER A 41 -9.79 4.09 2.36
C SER A 41 -11.03 4.54 3.14
N LYS A 42 -11.82 3.60 3.69
CA LYS A 42 -13.03 3.89 4.48
C LYS A 42 -12.71 4.29 5.92
N ALA A 43 -11.52 3.94 6.41
CA ALA A 43 -11.03 4.28 7.73
C ALA A 43 -9.65 4.95 7.65
N PRO A 44 -9.55 6.18 7.10
CA PRO A 44 -8.27 6.84 6.85
C PRO A 44 -7.47 7.15 8.13
N GLU A 45 -8.15 7.30 9.27
CA GLU A 45 -7.53 7.47 10.59
C GLU A 45 -7.31 6.13 11.32
N GLY A 46 -7.71 5.02 10.70
CA GLY A 46 -7.50 3.68 11.22
C GLY A 46 -6.04 3.21 11.08
N PRO A 47 -5.76 1.97 11.53
CA PRO A 47 -4.43 1.38 11.45
C PRO A 47 -3.89 1.30 10.02
N VAL A 48 -2.58 1.54 9.87
CA VAL A 48 -1.85 1.41 8.61
C VAL A 48 -0.96 0.17 8.68
N LEU A 49 -1.06 -0.71 7.69
CA LEU A 49 -0.18 -1.87 7.55
C LEU A 49 1.06 -1.44 6.76
N GLU A 50 2.24 -1.62 7.35
CA GLU A 50 3.51 -1.33 6.67
C GLU A 50 4.18 -2.62 6.20
N PHE A 51 4.22 -2.81 4.89
CA PHE A 51 4.93 -3.93 4.28
C PHE A 51 6.34 -3.52 3.90
N THR A 52 7.33 -4.39 4.03
CA THR A 52 8.59 -4.18 3.32
C THR A 52 8.35 -4.26 1.81
N ALA A 53 9.17 -3.58 1.01
CA ALA A 53 9.00 -3.59 -0.45
C ALA A 53 8.97 -5.00 -1.06
N GLY A 54 9.82 -5.91 -0.57
CA GLY A 54 9.85 -7.31 -1.00
C GLY A 54 8.59 -8.08 -0.60
N ALA A 55 8.09 -7.90 0.63
CA ALA A 55 6.88 -8.55 1.09
C ALA A 55 5.63 -8.09 0.31
N PHE A 56 5.54 -6.78 0.02
CA PHE A 56 4.45 -6.25 -0.80
C PHE A 56 4.48 -6.81 -2.23
N ALA A 57 5.67 -6.90 -2.85
CA ALA A 57 5.81 -7.49 -4.17
C ALA A 57 5.41 -8.98 -4.20
N ALA A 58 5.83 -9.76 -3.20
CA ALA A 58 5.45 -11.16 -3.06
C ALA A 58 3.93 -11.32 -2.87
N PHE A 59 3.32 -10.48 -2.03
CA PHE A 59 1.87 -10.46 -1.82
C PHE A 59 1.11 -10.22 -3.13
N VAL A 60 1.47 -9.17 -3.89
CA VAL A 60 0.82 -8.85 -5.17
C VAL A 60 1.02 -9.96 -6.19
N SER A 61 2.20 -10.58 -6.22
CA SER A 61 2.45 -11.74 -7.08
C SER A 61 1.54 -12.91 -6.73
N GLY A 62 1.37 -13.21 -5.43
CA GLY A 62 0.47 -14.26 -4.95
C GLY A 62 -0.99 -14.02 -5.34
N VAL A 63 -1.48 -12.78 -5.14
CA VAL A 63 -2.86 -12.41 -5.52
C VAL A 63 -3.10 -12.53 -7.03
N ARG A 64 -2.11 -12.18 -7.87
CA ARG A 64 -2.21 -12.31 -9.33
C ARG A 64 -2.27 -13.77 -9.78
N SER A 65 -1.57 -14.66 -9.07
CA SER A 65 -1.35 -16.04 -9.50
C SER A 65 -2.51 -16.99 -9.22
N ASP A 66 -3.61 -16.55 -8.60
CA ASP A 66 -4.80 -17.37 -8.25
C ASP A 66 -4.43 -18.82 -7.90
N THR A 67 -3.51 -19.00 -6.95
CA THR A 67 -3.21 -20.33 -6.42
C THR A 67 -3.76 -20.36 -5.02
N ALA A 68 -5.01 -20.80 -4.92
CA ALA A 68 -5.56 -21.30 -3.67
C ALA A 68 -4.66 -22.47 -3.23
N VAL A 69 -3.93 -22.26 -2.13
CA VAL A 69 -3.36 -23.35 -1.33
C VAL A 69 -4.44 -23.92 -0.41
#